data_AF-A0A1I7JV05-F1
#
_entry.id   AF-A0A1I7JV05-F1
#
_cell.length_a   1.000
_cell.length_b   1.000
_cell.length_c   1.000
_cell.angle_alpha   90.00
_cell.angle_beta   90.00
_cell.angle_gamma   90.00
#
_symmetry.space_group_name_H-M   'P 1'
#
loop_
_entity.id
_entity.type
_entity.pdbx_description
1 polymer ?
#
loop_
_entity_poly.entity_id
_entity_poly.type
_entity_poly.pdbx_seq_one_letter_code
_entity_poly.pdbx_strand_id
1 'polypeptide(L)'
;MKKYDITDMYSFLPKKELGLDNVKKIFLKSASNALNEIDGYTVIGYDEVSGYPENVVLLSQELISEKKKVAIIKKEDVVTAIVGYREIGRDG
;
A
#
# COMPACT_ATOMS: atom_id res chain seq x y z
N MET A 1 3.95 -9.76 -17.06
CA MET A 1 3.94 -9.35 -15.63
C MET A 1 2.87 -8.29 -15.43
N LYS A 2 2.13 -8.30 -14.31
CA LYS A 2 1.16 -7.23 -14.02
C LYS A 2 1.92 -5.93 -13.76
N LYS A 3 1.52 -4.84 -14.42
CA LYS A 3 2.09 -3.51 -14.18
C LYS A 3 1.14 -2.72 -13.30
N TYR A 4 1.70 -2.07 -12.28
CA TYR A 4 0.95 -1.23 -11.34
C TYR A 4 1.51 0.18 -11.37
N ASP A 5 0.61 1.15 -11.39
CA ASP A 5 0.92 2.57 -11.21
C ASP A 5 0.51 2.98 -9.80
N ILE A 6 1.42 3.63 -9.08
CA ILE A 6 1.14 4.15 -7.74
C ILE A 6 0.67 5.60 -7.89
N THR A 7 -0.54 5.86 -7.42
CA THR A 7 -1.20 7.16 -7.55
C THR A 7 -0.97 8.03 -6.33
N ASP A 8 -0.99 7.40 -5.15
CA ASP A 8 -1.00 8.09 -3.87
C ASP A 8 -0.17 7.28 -2.88
N MET A 9 0.60 7.96 -2.04
CA MET A 9 1.38 7.34 -0.98
C MET A 9 1.30 8.19 0.28
N TYR A 10 0.80 7.58 1.35
CA TYR A 10 0.76 8.18 2.68
C TYR A 10 1.67 7.36 3.59
N SER A 11 2.68 7.99 4.18
CA SER A 11 3.55 7.35 5.18
C SER A 11 3.25 7.94 6.55
N PHE A 12 3.03 7.08 7.54
CA PHE A 12 2.82 7.46 8.92
C PHE A 12 4.11 7.41 9.74
N LEU A 13 5.19 6.89 9.17
CA LEU A 13 6.50 6.95 9.79
C LEU A 13 7.17 8.31 9.56
N PRO A 14 7.99 8.77 10.51
CA PRO A 14 8.85 9.91 10.26
C PRO A 14 9.79 9.59 9.08
N LYS A 15 10.05 10.60 8.23
CA LYS A 15 10.83 10.47 6.97
C LYS A 15 12.16 9.70 7.10
N LYS A 16 12.76 9.64 8.29
CA LYS A 16 14.02 8.92 8.54
C LYS A 16 13.87 7.39 8.55
N GLU A 17 12.69 6.86 8.83
CA GLU A 17 12.48 5.42 9.05
C GLU A 17 12.03 4.69 7.78
N LEU A 18 11.14 5.31 7.00
CA LEU A 18 10.71 4.78 5.71
C LEU A 18 10.31 5.91 4.76
N GLY A 19 11.21 6.24 3.84
CA GLY A 19 10.93 7.18 2.75
C GLY A 19 9.91 6.63 1.76
N LEU A 20 9.24 7.53 1.03
CA LEU A 20 8.25 7.18 0.01
C LEU A 20 8.82 6.27 -1.09
N ASP A 21 10.11 6.42 -1.44
CA ASP A 21 10.80 5.53 -2.38
C ASP A 21 10.85 4.08 -1.89
N ASN A 22 11.04 3.86 -0.59
CA ASN A 22 11.06 2.51 -0.02
C ASN A 22 9.66 1.92 0.03
N VAL A 23 8.64 2.70 0.40
CA VAL A 23 7.22 2.32 0.32
C VAL A 23 6.88 1.84 -1.10
N LYS A 24 7.27 2.62 -2.13
CA LYS A 24 7.06 2.26 -3.53
C LYS A 24 7.76 0.95 -3.91
N LYS A 25 9.01 0.76 -3.51
CA LYS A 25 9.77 -0.46 -3.80
C LYS A 25 9.15 -1.69 -3.14
N ILE A 26 8.75 -1.59 -1.87
CA ILE A 26 8.10 -2.65 -1.11
C ILE A 26 6.80 -3.07 -1.81
N PHE A 27 5.93 -2.10 -2.11
CA PHE A 27 4.67 -2.36 -2.81
C PHE A 27 4.90 -3.02 -4.18
N LEU A 28 5.76 -2.44 -5.02
CA LEU A 28 6.00 -2.97 -6.36
C LEU A 28 6.60 -4.38 -6.33
N LYS A 29 7.54 -4.65 -5.42
CA LYS A 29 8.09 -6.00 -5.21
C LYS A 29 7.01 -6.98 -4.79
N SER A 30 6.20 -6.62 -3.78
CA SER A 30 5.08 -7.43 -3.30
C SER A 30 4.11 -7.75 -4.43
N ALA A 31 3.60 -6.73 -5.12
CA ALA A 31 2.58 -6.87 -6.15
C ALA A 31 3.09 -7.60 -7.40
N SER A 32 4.38 -7.46 -7.74
CA SER A 32 4.98 -8.14 -8.90
C SER A 32 5.30 -9.61 -8.63
N ASN A 33 5.71 -9.94 -7.40
CA ASN A 33 6.10 -11.30 -7.02
C ASN A 33 4.98 -12.07 -6.29
N ALA A 34 3.81 -11.45 -6.11
CA ALA A 34 2.72 -11.97 -5.28
C ALA A 34 3.18 -12.35 -3.86
N LEU A 35 4.10 -11.55 -3.30
CA LEU A 35 4.62 -11.73 -1.96
C LEU A 35 3.86 -10.85 -0.99
N ASN A 36 3.42 -11.42 0.12
CA ASN A 36 2.74 -10.66 1.18
C ASN A 36 3.72 -9.98 2.14
N GLU A 37 5.00 -10.35 2.11
CA GLU A 37 6.03 -9.78 3.00
C GLU A 37 7.31 -9.46 2.22
N ILE A 38 7.86 -8.26 2.44
CA ILE A 38 9.09 -7.77 1.83
C ILE A 38 9.87 -7.01 2.90
N ASP A 39 11.12 -7.42 3.17
CA ASP A 39 12.03 -6.71 4.08
C ASP A 39 11.41 -6.47 5.50
N GLY A 40 10.57 -7.42 5.97
CA GLY A 40 9.86 -7.34 7.26
C GLY A 40 8.58 -6.48 7.24
N TYR A 41 8.18 -5.97 6.08
CA TYR A 41 6.92 -5.26 5.88
C TYR A 41 5.89 -6.17 5.21
N THR A 42 4.71 -6.27 5.80
CA THR A 42 3.58 -6.97 5.21
C THR A 42 2.78 -6.00 4.33
N VAL A 43 2.45 -6.43 3.11
CA VAL A 43 1.60 -5.70 2.18
C VAL A 43 0.29 -6.48 2.01
N ILE A 44 -0.83 -5.82 2.30
CA ILE A 44 -2.16 -6.41 2.21
C ILE A 44 -3.10 -5.49 1.44
N GLY A 45 -4.07 -6.08 0.74
CA GLY A 45 -5.17 -5.31 0.17
C GLY A 45 -6.03 -4.71 1.27
N TYR A 46 -6.66 -3.57 0.99
CA TYR A 46 -7.72 -3.05 1.85
C TYR A 46 -8.99 -3.90 1.65
N ASP A 47 -9.15 -4.94 2.46
CA ASP A 47 -10.37 -5.76 2.52
C ASP A 47 -10.89 -5.66 3.97
N GLU A 48 -12.05 -5.03 4.11
CA GLU A 48 -12.86 -4.88 5.34
C GLU A 48 -12.10 -4.80 6.68
N VAL A 49 -11.78 -3.56 7.09
CA VAL A 49 -10.96 -3.36 8.28
C VAL A 49 -11.74 -2.95 9.51
N SER A 50 -12.06 -3.94 10.34
CA SER A 50 -12.23 -3.69 11.78
C SER A 50 -10.85 -3.64 12.43
N GLY A 51 -10.53 -2.53 13.11
CA GLY A 51 -9.33 -2.41 13.94
C GLY A 51 -8.21 -1.50 13.44
N TYR A 52 -8.33 -0.87 12.26
CA TYR A 52 -7.42 0.22 11.88
C TYR A 52 -7.81 1.55 12.53
N PRO A 53 -6.82 2.43 12.78
CA PRO A 53 -7.09 3.76 13.29
C PRO A 53 -7.89 4.58 12.27
N GLU A 54 -8.72 5.50 12.76
CA GLU A 54 -9.69 6.27 11.97
C GLU A 54 -9.06 6.97 10.77
N ASN A 55 -7.86 7.53 10.92
CA ASN A 55 -7.13 8.19 9.84
C ASN A 55 -6.78 7.24 8.68
N VAL A 56 -6.46 5.97 8.97
CA VAL A 56 -6.18 4.96 7.94
C VAL A 56 -7.45 4.59 7.20
N VAL A 57 -8.55 4.43 7.93
CA VAL A 57 -9.86 4.11 7.35
C VAL A 57 -10.33 5.25 6.44
N LEU A 58 -10.28 6.50 6.91
CA LEU A 58 -10.70 7.68 6.14
C LEU A 58 -9.90 7.81 4.83
N LEU A 59 -8.56 7.78 4.91
CA LEU A 59 -7.70 7.88 3.72
C LEU A 59 -7.95 6.74 2.72
N SER A 60 -8.16 5.52 3.23
CA SER A 60 -8.46 4.38 2.37
C SER A 60 -9.82 4.52 1.69
N GLN A 61 -10.84 5.00 2.41
CA GLN A 61 -12.16 5.26 1.86
C GLN A 61 -12.14 6.38 0.81
N GLU A 62 -11.36 7.45 1.02
CA GLU A 62 -11.20 8.52 0.02
C GLU A 62 -10.63 7.96 -1.29
N LEU A 63 -9.55 7.17 -1.23
CA LEU A 63 -8.96 6.54 -2.41
C LEU A 63 -9.93 5.57 -3.11
N ILE A 64 -10.71 4.80 -2.35
CA ILE A 64 -11.72 3.89 -2.89
C ILE A 64 -12.87 4.67 -3.56
N SER A 65 -13.28 5.79 -2.97
CA SER A 65 -14.28 6.70 -3.53
C SER A 65 -13.82 7.27 -4.89
N GLU A 66 -12.52 7.53 -5.02
CA GLU A 66 -11.88 7.88 -6.31
C GLU A 66 -11.70 6.70 -7.27
N LYS A 67 -12.25 5.52 -6.97
CA LYS A 67 -12.13 4.27 -7.74
C LYS A 67 -10.68 3.74 -7.85
N LYS A 68 -9.82 4.07 -6.89
CA LYS A 68 -8.45 3.55 -6.80
C LYS A 68 -8.44 2.26 -5.96
N LYS A 69 -7.46 1.40 -6.21
CA LYS A 69 -7.18 0.27 -5.31
C LYS A 69 -6.27 0.73 -4.18
N VAL A 70 -6.43 0.13 -3.01
CA VAL A 70 -5.66 0.50 -1.81
C VAL A 70 -4.90 -0.71 -1.29
N ALA A 71 -3.63 -0.51 -1.01
CA ALA A 71 -2.78 -1.46 -0.29
C ALA A 71 -2.28 -0.82 1.00
N ILE A 72 -2.28 -1.60 2.07
CA ILE A 72 -1.79 -1.23 3.38
C ILE A 72 -0.45 -1.91 3.59
N ILE A 73 0.55 -1.12 3.97
CA ILE A 73 1.86 -1.62 4.38
C ILE A 73 1.93 -1.53 5.90
N LYS A 74 2.18 -2.67 6.54
CA LYS A 74 2.37 -2.77 7.97
C LYS A 74 3.71 -3.39 8.32
N LYS A 75 4.19 -3.09 9.52
CA LYS A 75 5.34 -3.76 10.12
C LYS A 75 4.91 -4.30 11.48
N GLU A 76 5.07 -5.62 11.66
CA GLU A 76 4.60 -6.38 12.82
C GLU A 76 3.07 -6.33 12.99
N ASP A 77 2.52 -5.17 13.38
CA ASP A 77 1.09 -4.88 13.36
C ASP A 77 0.76 -3.37 13.18
N VAL A 78 1.78 -2.52 13.02
CA VAL A 78 1.60 -1.07 12.92
C VAL A 78 1.48 -0.67 11.46
N VAL A 79 0.38 0.02 11.12
CA VAL A 79 0.19 0.60 9.79
C VAL A 79 1.27 1.67 9.56
N THR A 80 2.11 1.39 8.58
CA THR A 80 3.30 2.17 8.28
C THR A 80 3.04 3.11 7.10
N ALA A 81 2.34 2.60 6.08
CA ALA A 81 2.00 3.38 4.90
C ALA A 81 0.72 2.86 4.22
N ILE A 82 0.09 3.73 3.44
CA ILE A 82 -1.04 3.44 2.55
C ILE A 82 -0.59 3.77 1.14
N VAL A 83 -0.90 2.87 0.21
CA VAL A 83 -0.60 3.02 -1.21
C VAL A 83 -1.88 2.95 -2.00
N GLY A 84 -2.23 4.04 -2.66
CA GLY A 84 -3.23 4.07 -3.72
C GLY A 84 -2.58 3.63 -5.03
N TYR A 85 -3.21 2.70 -5.75
CA TYR A 85 -2.66 2.18 -7.00
C TYR A 85 -3.73 1.82 -8.03
N ARG A 86 -3.29 1.73 -9.28
CA ARG A 86 -4.08 1.26 -10.43
C ARG A 86 -3.32 0.15 -11.14
N GLU A 87 -4.04 -0.82 -11.66
CA GLU A 87 -3.47 -1.80 -12.60
C GLU A 87 -3.47 -1.16 -13.99
N ILE A 88 -2.29 -0.95 -14.58
CA ILE A 88 -2.14 -0.28 -15.89
C ILE A 88 -2.11 -1.26 -17.07
N GLY A 89 -2.23 -2.56 -16.80
CA GLY A 89 -2.38 -3.61 -17.80
C GLY A 89 -1.52 -4.85 -17.54
N ARG A 90 -1.79 -5.90 -18.32
CA ARG A 90 -0.87 -7.01 -18.58
C ARG A 90 -0.30 -6.78 -19.98
N ASP A 91 1.02 -6.73 -20.12
CA ASP A 91 1.66 -6.97 -21.42
C ASP A 91 1.17 -8.35 -21.88
N GLY A 92 0.36 -8.35 -22.95
CA GLY A 92 -0.13 -9.53 -23.65
C GLY A 92 0.62 -9.67 -24.96
#